data_AF-A0A8J5MN63-F1
#
_entry.id   AF-A0A8J5MN63-F1
#
_cell.length_a   1.000
_cell.length_b   1.000
_cell.length_c   1.000
_cell.angle_alpha   90.00
_cell.angle_beta   90.00
_cell.angle_gamma   90.00
#
_symmetry.space_group_name_H-M   'P 1'
#
loop_
_entity.id
_entity.type
_entity.pdbx_description
1 polymer ?
#
loop_
_entity_poly.entity_id
_entity_poly.type
_entity_poly.pdbx_seq_one_letter_code
_entity_poly.pdbx_strand_id
1 'polypeptide(L)'
;MHDGMQARVLVGGVQSEPFSVQMGVKQGCVLAPVLFNIVLLAVAQLSHNALGSDAGVGIGYRLDGSLFNIRRLEAYTKTLTENLCNVHWT
;
A
#
# COMPACT_ATOMS: atom_id res chain seq x y z
N MET A 1 15.69 9.51 14.38
CA MET A 1 16.06 8.91 13.08
C MET A 1 16.93 7.69 13.38
N HIS A 2 16.75 6.57 12.68
CA HIS A 2 17.58 5.39 12.93
C HIS A 2 18.85 5.46 12.09
N ASP A 3 19.79 6.29 12.55
CA ASP A 3 21.06 6.48 11.85
C ASP A 3 21.85 5.16 11.86
N GLY A 4 22.40 4.79 10.69
CA GLY A 4 23.16 3.56 10.52
C GLY A 4 22.32 2.29 10.37
N MET A 5 21.00 2.41 10.14
CA MET A 5 20.16 1.24 9.86
C MET A 5 20.59 0.55 8.56
N GLN A 6 20.84 -0.76 8.62
CA GLN A 6 21.11 -1.59 7.45
C GLN A 6 20.04 -2.67 7.29
N ALA A 7 19.66 -2.93 6.04
CA ALA A 7 18.74 -4.01 5.67
C ALA A 7 19.41 -5.00 4.72
N ARG A 8 18.85 -6.21 4.70
CA ARG A 8 19.17 -7.27 3.74
C ARG A 8 17.86 -7.80 3.19
N VAL A 9 17.84 -8.13 1.91
CA VAL A 9 16.69 -8.74 1.24
C VAL A 9 16.94 -10.24 1.16
N LEU A 10 15.97 -11.04 1.59
CA LEU A 10 15.98 -12.50 1.45
C LEU A 10 15.08 -12.89 0.27
N VAL A 11 15.66 -13.45 -0.79
CA VAL A 11 14.90 -13.97 -1.95
C VAL A 11 15.39 -15.38 -2.24
N GLY A 12 14.49 -16.35 -2.23
CA GLY A 12 14.82 -17.75 -2.54
C GLY A 12 15.86 -18.38 -1.61
N GLY A 13 15.96 -17.91 -0.36
CA GLY A 13 16.94 -18.41 0.61
C GLY A 13 18.33 -17.75 0.55
N VAL A 14 18.58 -16.91 -0.45
CA VAL A 14 19.83 -16.14 -0.58
C VAL A 14 19.61 -14.74 -0.04
N GLN A 15 20.50 -14.28 0.83
CA GLN A 15 20.51 -12.91 1.34
C GLN A 15 21.32 -12.00 0.43
N SER A 16 20.83 -10.77 0.24
CA SER A 16 21.62 -9.71 -0.38
C SER A 16 22.73 -9.22 0.56
N GLU A 17 23.70 -8.51 -0.02
CA GLU A 17 24.60 -7.67 0.74
C GLU A 17 23.81 -6.62 1.56
N PRO A 18 24.34 -6.19 2.72
CA PRO A 18 23.75 -5.11 3.50
C PRO A 18 23.68 -3.81 2.70
N PHE A 19 22.57 -3.10 2.81
CA PHE A 19 22.45 -1.73 2.31
C PHE A 19 21.85 -0.80 3.36
N SER A 20 22.24 0.47 3.29
CA SER A 20 21.76 1.50 4.22
C SER A 20 20.29 1.84 3.93
N VAL A 21 19.47 1.85 4.98
CA VAL A 21 18.07 2.26 4.93
C VAL A 21 18.00 3.75 5.24
N GLN A 22 17.81 4.57 4.20
CA GLN A 22 17.73 6.02 4.34
C GLN A 22 16.29 6.52 4.60
N MET A 23 15.28 5.70 4.29
CA MET A 23 13.87 6.08 4.33
C MET A 23 13.01 4.94 4.90
N GLY A 24 11.87 5.31 5.47
CA GLY A 24 10.89 4.38 6.00
C GLY A 24 11.01 4.13 7.51
N VAL A 25 10.24 3.16 7.99
CA VAL A 25 10.14 2.80 9.40
C VAL A 25 10.52 1.33 9.59
N LYS A 26 11.12 1.00 10.74
CA LYS A 26 11.51 -0.37 11.05
C LYS A 26 10.28 -1.29 11.10
N GLN A 27 10.33 -2.43 10.42
CA GLN A 27 9.29 -3.45 10.52
C GLN A 27 9.15 -3.94 11.97
N GLY A 28 7.90 -4.14 12.41
CA GLY A 28 7.59 -4.48 13.82
C GLY A 28 7.55 -3.27 14.77
N CYS A 29 7.76 -2.05 14.27
CA CYS A 29 7.50 -0.85 15.05
C CYS A 29 5.99 -0.66 15.22
N VAL A 30 5.53 -0.58 16.47
CA VAL A 30 4.10 -0.39 16.82
C VAL A 30 3.53 0.89 16.20
N LEU A 31 4.38 1.92 16.00
CA LEU A 31 3.97 3.20 15.44
C LEU A 31 4.02 3.26 13.90
N ALA A 32 4.67 2.29 13.25
CA ALA A 32 4.78 2.25 11.79
C ALA A 32 3.42 2.27 11.06
N PRO A 33 2.40 1.50 11.49
CA PRO A 33 1.08 1.53 10.84
C PRO A 33 0.39 2.90 10.98
N VAL A 34 0.57 3.57 12.11
CA VAL A 34 -0.02 4.90 12.35
C VAL A 34 0.61 5.94 11.42
N LEU A 35 1.94 5.97 11.35
CA LEU A 35 2.66 6.90 10.46
C LEU A 35 2.33 6.64 8.99
N PHE A 36 2.25 5.37 8.60
CA PHE A 36 1.84 4.99 7.25
C PHE A 36 0.44 5.51 6.91
N ASN A 37 -0.54 5.32 7.82
CA ASN A 37 -1.89 5.81 7.61
C ASN A 37 -1.96 7.34 7.49
N ILE A 38 -1.18 8.08 8.28
CA ILE A 38 -1.13 9.55 8.20
C ILE A 38 -0.61 10.00 6.83
N VAL A 39 0.49 9.39 6.37
CA VAL A 39 1.06 9.73 5.05
C VAL A 39 0.10 9.33 3.93
N LEU A 40 -0.53 8.16 4.04
CA LEU A 40 -1.52 7.69 3.07
C LEU A 40 -2.72 8.65 2.96
N LEU A 41 -3.25 9.11 4.10
CA LEU A 41 -4.33 10.08 4.13
C LEU A 41 -3.92 11.42 3.51
N ALA A 42 -2.72 11.92 3.85
CA ALA A 42 -2.23 13.18 3.29
C ALA A 42 -2.07 13.09 1.76
N VAL A 43 -1.52 11.99 1.25
CA VAL A 43 -1.41 11.74 -0.21
C VAL A 43 -2.80 11.63 -0.83
N ALA A 44 -3.73 10.89 -0.21
CA ALA A 44 -5.10 10.76 -0.72
C ALA A 44 -5.83 12.12 -0.80
N GLN A 45 -5.65 12.99 0.20
CA GLN A 45 -6.21 14.34 0.20
C GLN A 45 -5.59 15.22 -0.89
N LEU A 46 -4.27 15.18 -1.06
CA LEU A 46 -3.58 15.89 -2.14
C LEU A 46 -4.04 15.40 -3.51
N SER A 47 -4.16 14.09 -3.68
CA SER A 47 -4.68 13.49 -4.91
C SER A 47 -6.13 13.90 -5.16
N HIS A 48 -7.00 13.86 -4.15
CA HIS A 48 -8.39 14.32 -4.28
C HIS A 48 -8.49 15.78 -4.73
N ASN A 49 -7.65 16.66 -4.21
CA ASN A 49 -7.66 18.07 -4.60
C ASN A 49 -7.09 18.32 -6.01
N ALA A 50 -6.18 17.45 -6.46
CA ALA A 50 -5.58 17.53 -7.79
C ALA A 50 -6.42 16.86 -8.89
N LEU A 51 -7.26 15.89 -8.50
CA LEU A 51 -8.12 15.13 -9.37
C LEU A 51 -9.49 15.83 -9.47
N GLY A 52 -10.07 15.90 -10.67
CA GLY A 52 -11.42 16.44 -10.85
C GLY A 52 -12.47 15.58 -10.15
N SER A 53 -13.68 16.11 -9.93
CA SER A 53 -14.78 15.43 -9.23
C SER A 53 -15.20 14.07 -9.83
N ASP A 54 -14.79 13.76 -11.06
CA ASP A 54 -15.03 12.48 -11.75
C ASP A 54 -13.86 11.48 -11.64
N ALA A 55 -12.75 11.86 -11.01
CA ALA A 55 -11.59 10.99 -10.84
C ALA A 55 -11.67 10.24 -9.51
N GLY A 56 -11.77 8.92 -9.62
CA GLY A 56 -11.82 7.98 -8.49
C GLY A 56 -10.80 6.86 -8.64
N VAL A 57 -10.66 6.06 -7.58
CA VAL A 57 -9.85 4.84 -7.60
C VAL A 57 -10.79 3.65 -7.73
N GLY A 58 -10.74 2.95 -8.85
CA GLY A 58 -11.43 1.68 -9.04
C GLY A 58 -10.70 0.57 -8.28
N ILE A 59 -11.37 -0.05 -7.31
CA ILE A 59 -10.84 -1.24 -6.63
C ILE A 59 -11.54 -2.44 -7.22
N GLY A 60 -10.82 -3.21 -8.04
CA GLY A 60 -11.28 -4.50 -8.51
C GLY A 60 -11.18 -5.53 -7.38
N TYR A 61 -12.30 -6.09 -6.96
CA TYR A 61 -12.32 -7.14 -5.94
C TYR A 61 -13.15 -8.35 -6.40
N ARG A 62 -12.94 -9.47 -5.72
CA ARG A 62 -13.63 -10.73 -5.94
C ARG A 62 -14.27 -11.16 -4.63
N LEU A 63 -15.58 -11.38 -4.65
CA LEU A 63 -16.36 -11.81 -3.48
C LEU A 63 -16.16 -13.30 -3.16
N ASP A 64 -15.56 -14.08 -4.07
CA ASP A 64 -15.37 -15.53 -3.91
C ASP A 64 -14.03 -15.87 -3.25
N GLY A 65 -13.77 -15.39 -2.02
CA GLY A 65 -12.60 -15.78 -1.22
C GLY A 65 -11.99 -14.65 -0.38
N SER A 66 -10.84 -14.89 0.27
CA SER A 66 -10.20 -13.86 1.10
C SER A 66 -9.65 -12.70 0.26
N LEU A 67 -9.99 -11.47 0.64
CA LEU A 67 -9.55 -10.23 -0.02
C LEU A 67 -8.02 -10.10 -0.17
N PHE A 68 -7.23 -10.77 0.68
CA PHE A 68 -5.77 -10.64 0.72
C PHE A 68 -5.00 -11.69 -0.10
N ASN A 69 -5.66 -12.45 -0.97
CA ASN A 69 -4.96 -13.40 -1.84
C ASN A 69 -4.45 -12.69 -3.11
N ILE A 70 -3.24 -12.10 -3.00
CA ILE A 70 -2.60 -11.29 -4.06
C ILE A 70 -2.44 -12.03 -5.40
N ARG A 71 -2.27 -13.37 -5.40
CA ARG A 71 -2.17 -14.17 -6.64
C ARG A 71 -3.45 -14.12 -7.48
N ARG A 72 -4.57 -13.68 -6.90
CA ARG A 72 -5.86 -13.55 -7.59
C ARG A 72 -6.07 -12.19 -8.22
N LEU A 73 -5.28 -11.17 -7.87
CA LEU A 73 -5.24 -9.90 -8.61
C LEU A 73 -4.60 -10.08 -9.99
N GLU A 74 -3.76 -11.10 -10.14
CA GLU A 74 -3.11 -11.47 -11.42
C GLU A 74 -4.01 -12.32 -12.33
N ALA A 75 -5.18 -12.76 -11.86
CA ALA A 75 -6.06 -13.65 -12.61
C ALA A 75 -7.06 -12.87 -13.48
N TYR A 76 -7.05 -13.13 -14.79
CA TYR A 76 -7.82 -12.40 -15.82
C TYR A 76 -9.36 -12.59 -15.79
N THR A 77 -9.93 -13.30 -14.81
CA THR A 77 -11.35 -13.74 -14.86
C THR A 77 -12.18 -13.38 -13.63
N LYS A 78 -13.43 -12.94 -13.89
CA LYS A 78 -14.55 -12.66 -12.95
C LYS A 78 -14.25 -11.63 -11.84
N THR A 79 -13.49 -10.60 -12.13
CA THR A 79 -13.34 -9.42 -11.25
C THR A 79 -14.56 -8.52 -11.34
N LEU A 80 -15.12 -8.12 -10.20
CA LEU A 80 -16.07 -7.01 -10.13
C LEU A 80 -15.24 -5.74 -9.92
N THR A 81 -15.41 -4.77 -10.80
CA THR A 81 -14.75 -3.47 -10.70
C THR A 81 -15.80 -2.45 -10.33
N GLU A 82 -15.75 -1.96 -9.09
CA GLU A 82 -16.50 -0.78 -8.69
C GLU A 82 -15.55 0.41 -8.61
N ASN A 83 -15.91 1.49 -9.29
CA ASN A 83 -15.27 2.78 -9.07
C ASN A 83 -15.80 3.31 -7.74
N LEU A 84 -14.94 3.41 -6.74
CA LEU A 84 -15.26 4.12 -5.51
C LEU A 84 -15.22 5.61 -5.83
N CYS A 85 -16.34 6.13 -6.32
CA CYS A 85 -16.59 7.55 -6.37
C CYS A 85 -16.97 7.97 -4.94
N ASN A 86 -16.10 8.75 -4.31
CA ASN A 86 -16.24 9.33 -2.97
C ASN A 86 -15.97 8.39 -1.79
N VAL A 87 -14.75 8.49 -1.26
CA VAL A 87 -14.52 8.23 0.16
C VAL A 87 -15.07 9.44 0.91
N HIS A 88 -16.34 9.37 1.31
CA HIS A 88 -16.92 10.37 2.22
C HIS A 88 -16.28 10.20 3.60
N TRP A 89 -15.34 11.08 3.92
CA TRP A 89 -14.82 11.23 5.28
C TRP A 89 -15.79 12.11 6.07
N THR A 90 -16.48 11.55 7.06
CA THR A 90 -17.24 12.28 8.08
C THR A 90 -16.35 12.73 9.22
#